data_AF-A0A6G7BMR3-F1
#
_entry.id   AF-A0A6G7BMR3-F1
#
_cell.length_a   1.000
_cell.length_b   1.000
_cell.length_c   1.000
_cell.angle_alpha   90.00
_cell.angle_beta   90.00
_cell.angle_gamma   90.00
#
_symmetry.space_group_name_H-M   'P 1'
#
loop_
_entity.id
_entity.type
_entity.pdbx_description
1 polymer ?
#
loop_
_entity_poly.entity_id
_entity_poly.type
_entity_poly.pdbx_seq_one_letter_code
_entity_poly.pdbx_strand_id
1 'polypeptide(L)' 'EEEEEEDTEAEILLGPLDMTVLKGQSATFTATFTGKPQPVVSWLKKEQEICDGGRYTVKTENGTTTLT' A
#
# COMPACT_ATOMS: atom_id res chain seq x y z
N GLU A 1 30.94 1.65 -7.83
CA GLU A 1 30.51 2.48 -6.70
C GLU A 1 29.44 1.68 -6.02
N GLU A 2 29.76 1.14 -4.84
CA GLU A 2 28.79 0.44 -4.01
C GLU A 2 27.87 1.53 -3.47
N GLU A 3 26.64 1.61 -3.99
CA GLU A 3 25.63 2.47 -3.39
C GLU A 3 25.45 1.98 -1.96
N GLU A 4 25.87 2.81 -0.99
CA GLU A 4 25.58 2.56 0.41
C GLU A 4 24.06 2.44 0.51
N GLU A 5 23.55 1.22 0.69
CA GLU A 5 22.15 1.02 1.02
C GLU A 5 21.94 1.56 2.43
N GLU A 6 21.69 2.87 2.53
CA GLU A 6 21.29 3.48 3.79
C GLU A 6 19.98 2.80 4.22
N ASP A 7 20.03 2.15 5.39
CA ASP A 7 18.85 1.66 6.08
C ASP A 7 17.95 2.86 6.35
N THR A 8 16.84 2.95 5.62
CA THR A 8 15.86 4.03 5.75
C THR A 8 14.63 3.48 6.43
N GLU A 9 14.12 4.22 7.41
CA GLU A 9 12.90 3.83 8.11
C GLU A 9 11.70 3.76 7.15
N ALA A 10 10.74 2.90 7.49
CA ALA A 10 9.47 2.83 6.78
C ALA A 10 8.71 4.15 6.93
N GLU A 11 8.52 4.86 5.83
CA GLU A 11 7.76 6.12 5.81
C GLU A 11 6.68 6.06 4.74
N ILE A 12 5.46 6.47 5.10
CA ILE A 12 4.36 6.64 4.14
C ILE A 12 4.49 8.04 3.53
N LEU A 13 4.87 8.08 2.25
CA LEU A 13 5.03 9.34 1.51
C LEU A 13 3.68 9.91 1.07
N LEU A 14 2.77 9.03 0.61
CA LEU A 14 1.43 9.42 0.17
C LEU A 14 0.43 8.36 0.59
N GLY A 15 -0.57 8.77 1.37
CA GLY A 15 -1.69 7.92 1.75
C GLY A 15 -2.72 7.73 0.63
N PRO A 16 -3.65 6.79 0.80
CA PRO A 16 -4.77 6.63 -0.12
C PRO A 16 -5.66 7.87 -0.16
N LEU A 17 -6.18 8.17 -1.35
CA LEU A 17 -7.15 9.25 -1.55
C LEU A 17 -8.57 8.76 -1.32
N ASP A 18 -9.41 9.67 -0.83
CA ASP A 18 -10.85 9.45 -0.75
C ASP A 18 -11.44 9.27 -2.15
N MET A 19 -12.31 8.27 -2.30
CA MET A 19 -12.92 7.97 -3.58
C MET A 19 -14.39 7.59 -3.41
N THR A 20 -15.22 8.09 -4.33
CA THR A 20 -16.63 7.73 -4.43
C THR A 20 -16.84 6.88 -5.68
N VAL A 21 -17.28 5.64 -5.50
CA VAL A 21 -17.58 4.71 -6.60
C VAL A 21 -19.06 4.36 -6.64
N LEU A 22 -19.56 4.00 -7.83
CA LEU A 22 -20.92 3.50 -7.99
C LEU A 22 -21.05 2.09 -7.40
N LYS A 23 -22.25 1.77 -6.91
CA LYS A 23 -22.56 0.44 -6.37
C LYS A 23 -22.29 -0.63 -7.44
N GLY A 24 -21.46 -1.61 -7.09
CA GLY A 24 -21.07 -2.71 -7.97
C GLY A 24 -19.77 -2.48 -8.76
N GLN A 25 -19.16 -1.30 -8.66
CA GLN A 25 -17.82 -1.07 -9.19
C GLN A 25 -16.73 -1.34 -8.13
N SER A 26 -15.54 -1.69 -8.61
CA SER A 26 -14.35 -1.85 -7.77
C SER A 26 -13.75 -0.48 -7.43
N ALA A 27 -13.17 -0.38 -6.24
CA ALA A 27 -12.52 0.82 -5.74
C ALA A 27 -11.01 0.54 -5.60
N THR A 28 -10.20 1.20 -6.41
CA THR A 28 -8.73 1.17 -6.29
C THR A 28 -8.22 2.29 -5.37
N PHE A 29 -7.57 1.90 -4.28
CA PHE A 29 -6.82 2.79 -3.40
C PHE A 29 -5.33 2.57 -3.61
N THR A 30 -4.54 3.64 -3.68
CA THR A 30 -3.10 3.58 -3.91
C THR A 30 -2.38 4.41 -2.85
N ALA A 31 -1.30 3.88 -2.30
CA ALA A 31 -0.43 4.58 -1.36
C ALA A 31 1.03 4.35 -1.73
N THR A 32 1.89 5.33 -1.46
CA THR A 32 3.33 5.22 -1.67
C THR A 32 4.08 5.31 -0.35
N PHE A 33 5.18 4.56 -0.27
CA PHE A 33 6.00 4.42 0.90
C PHE A 33 7.46 4.27 0.50
N THR A 34 8.35 4.59 1.41
CA THR A 34 9.79 4.38 1.30
C THR A 34 10.29 3.61 2.51
N GLY A 35 11.49 3.05 2.41
CA GLY A 35 12.13 2.29 3.47
C GLY A 35 13.03 1.19 2.91
N LYS A 36 14.19 1.03 3.53
CA LYS A 36 15.16 -0.03 3.26
C LYS A 36 15.57 -0.65 4.60
N PRO A 37 15.45 -1.97 4.79
CA PRO A 37 14.92 -2.97 3.84
C PRO A 37 13.43 -2.74 3.54
N GLN A 38 12.93 -3.34 2.46
CA GLN A 38 11.56 -3.09 1.98
C GLN A 38 10.53 -3.32 3.11
N PRO A 39 9.73 -2.30 3.46
CA PRO A 39 8.80 -2.41 4.57
C PRO A 39 7.60 -3.28 4.23
N VAL A 40 7.02 -3.88 5.26
CA VAL A 40 5.78 -4.66 5.15
C VAL A 40 4.59 -3.71 5.21
N VAL A 41 3.72 -3.77 4.20
CA VAL A 41 2.55 -2.89 4.09
C VAL A 41 1.28 -3.69 4.30
N SER A 42 0.40 -3.19 5.16
CA SER A 42 -0.91 -3.79 5.47
C SER A 42 -2.01 -2.76 5.30
N TRP A 43 -3.10 -3.15 4.66
CA TRP A 43 -4.29 -2.31 4.50
C TRP A 43 -5.29 -2.61 5.60
N LEU A 44 -5.90 -1.57 6.19
CA LEU A 44 -6.91 -1.73 7.22
C LEU A 44 -8.23 -1.09 6.81
N LYS A 45 -9.34 -1.74 7.15
CA LYS A 45 -10.69 -1.22 7.01
C LYS A 45 -11.40 -1.32 8.34
N LYS A 46 -11.71 -0.15 8.94
CA LYS A 46 -12.36 -0.07 10.27
C LYS A 46 -11.59 -0.92 11.31
N GLU A 47 -10.28 -0.69 11.38
CA GLU A 47 -9.33 -1.40 12.26
C GLU A 47 -9.15 -2.90 11.98
N GLN A 48 -9.83 -3.47 10.97
CA GLN A 48 -9.61 -4.85 10.55
C GLN A 48 -8.60 -4.89 9.40
N GLU A 49 -7.57 -5.73 9.54
CA GLU A 49 -6.63 -6.02 8.45
C GLU A 49 -7.36 -6.64 7.24
N ILE A 50 -7.00 -6.14 6.06
CA ILE A 50 -7.39 -6.70 4.78
C ILE A 50 -6.26 -7.61 4.32
N CYS A 51 -6.56 -8.91 4.26
CA CYS A 51 -5.69 -9.89 3.61
C CYS A 51 -5.96 -9.90 2.11
N ASP A 52 -4.95 -10.24 1.31
CA ASP A 52 -5.15 -10.50 -0.11
C ASP A 52 -6.05 -11.73 -0.30
N GLY A 53 -7.01 -11.63 -1.21
CA GLY A 53 -7.92 -12.71 -1.56
C GLY A 53 -9.41 -12.37 -1.46
N GLY A 54 -10.21 -13.18 -2.14
CA GLY A 54 -11.66 -13.04 -2.17
C GLY A 54 -12.11 -11.76 -2.86
N ARG A 55 -12.52 -10.75 -2.08
CA ARG A 55 -13.04 -9.46 -2.58
C ARG A 55 -12.00 -8.34 -2.59
N TYR A 56 -10.82 -8.58 -2.02
CA TYR A 56 -9.77 -7.59 -1.88
C TYR A 56 -8.50 -8.10 -2.57
N THR A 57 -7.88 -7.25 -3.35
CA THR A 57 -6.59 -7.52 -3.98
C THR A 57 -5.60 -6.47 -3.50
N VAL A 58 -4.61 -6.92 -2.73
CA VAL A 58 -3.49 -6.07 -2.29
C VAL A 58 -2.28 -6.39 -3.16
N LYS A 59 -1.68 -5.38 -3.76
CA LYS A 59 -0.44 -5.48 -4.51
C LYS A 59 0.55 -4.45 -4.01
N THR A 60 1.75 -4.88 -3.68
CA THR A 60 2.81 -4.00 -3.18
C THR A 60 4.05 -4.23 -4.03
N GLU A 61 4.53 -3.16 -4.69
CA GLU A 61 5.65 -3.20 -5.62
C GLU A 61 6.41 -1.86 -5.57
N ASN A 62 7.75 -1.92 -5.44
CA ASN A 62 8.66 -0.77 -5.60
C ASN A 62 8.22 0.52 -4.86
N GLY A 63 7.88 0.41 -3.58
CA GLY A 63 7.46 1.57 -2.77
C GLY A 63 6.03 2.06 -3.06
N THR A 64 5.23 1.30 -3.80
CA THR A 64 3.82 1.60 -4.07
C THR A 64 2.96 0.40 -3.68
N THR A 65 1.87 0.65 -2.98
CA THR A 65 0.86 -0.36 -2.65
C THR A 65 -0.49 0.03 -3.24
N THR A 66 -1.26 -0.95 -3.70
CA THR A 66 -2.58 -0.77 -4.28
C THR A 66 -3.55 -1.81 -3.71
N LEU A 67 -4.69 -1.34 -3.23
CA LEU A 67 -5.82 -2.15 -2.79
C LEU A 67 -6.96 -1.99 -3.78
N THR A 68 -7.54 -3.07 -4.29
CA THR A 68 -8.73 -3.06 -5.16
C THR A 68 -9.80 -4.04 -4.69
#